data_AF-A0AAW1M523-F1
#
_entry.id   AF-A0AAW1M523-F1
#
_cell.length_a   1.000
_cell.length_b   1.000
_cell.length_c   1.000
_cell.angle_alpha   90.00
_cell.angle_beta   90.00
_cell.angle_gamma   90.00
#
_symmetry.space_group_name_H-M   'P 1'
#
loop_
_entity.id
_entity.type
_entity.pdbx_description
1 polymer ?
#
loop_
_entity_poly.entity_id
_entity_poly.type
_entity_poly.pdbx_seq_one_letter_code
_entity_poly.pdbx_strand_id
1 'polypeptide(L)'
;MGFSGKVLPDLLSDEVVNRIAKKHSKAPAQILLRFLDEVVNRIAKKHSKAPAQILLRFLLQLGVAAIPKSVTPSRIKENFNIFNFELDGQDMSDLRACHSE
;
A
#
# COMPACT_ATOMS: atom_id res chain seq x y z
N MET A 1 -1.19 10.43 17.35
CA MET A 1 -2.54 10.07 16.88
C MET A 1 -2.64 10.49 15.42
N GLY A 2 -2.28 9.71 14.40
CA GLY A 2 -2.63 8.32 14.13
C GLY A 2 -3.88 8.34 13.26
N PHE A 3 -3.71 8.33 11.92
CA PHE A 3 -4.76 8.38 10.87
C PHE A 3 -5.67 7.13 10.88
N SER A 4 -6.12 6.70 12.05
CA SER A 4 -6.92 5.49 12.23
C SER A 4 -8.37 5.79 11.84
N GLY A 5 -8.80 5.25 10.69
CA GLY A 5 -10.22 5.15 10.31
C GLY A 5 -10.82 6.29 9.47
N LYS A 6 -10.02 7.06 8.73
CA LYS A 6 -10.54 8.08 7.79
C LYS A 6 -10.67 7.50 6.39
N VAL A 7 -11.76 7.81 5.68
CA VAL A 7 -11.97 7.43 4.27
C VAL A 7 -11.40 8.48 3.30
N LEU A 8 -11.28 8.20 1.98
CA LEU A 8 -10.52 9.02 1.02
C LEU A 8 -11.15 10.40 0.89
N PRO A 9 -12.48 10.53 0.90
CA PRO A 9 -13.13 11.83 1.05
C PRO A 9 -12.68 12.60 2.31
N ASP A 10 -12.49 11.92 3.44
CA ASP A 10 -12.05 12.53 4.71
C ASP A 10 -10.56 12.87 4.70
N LEU A 11 -9.74 12.04 4.06
CA LEU A 11 -8.29 12.25 3.89
C LEU A 11 -7.97 13.39 2.92
N LEU A 12 -8.76 13.56 1.86
CA LEU A 12 -8.65 14.74 0.98
C LEU A 12 -9.01 16.04 1.72
N SER A 13 -9.89 15.95 2.71
CA SER A 13 -10.34 17.06 3.54
C SER A 13 -9.48 17.27 4.79
N ASP A 14 -8.53 16.36 5.07
CA ASP A 14 -7.73 16.35 6.28
C ASP A 14 -6.78 17.56 6.34
N GLU A 15 -6.77 18.29 7.45
CA GLU A 15 -5.93 19.48 7.62
C GLU A 15 -4.44 19.17 7.54
N VAL A 16 -4.01 18.00 7.99
CA VAL A 16 -2.61 17.56 7.91
C VAL A 16 -2.24 17.31 6.45
N VAL A 17 -3.10 16.60 5.70
CA VAL A 17 -2.90 16.34 4.26
C VAL A 17 -2.86 17.66 3.50
N ASN A 18 -3.77 18.59 3.80
CA ASN A 18 -3.81 19.92 3.20
C ASN A 18 -2.58 20.78 3.56
N ARG A 19 -2.07 20.69 4.79
CA ARG A 19 -0.84 21.39 5.21
C ARG A 19 0.39 20.86 4.48
N ILE A 20 0.50 19.54 4.32
CA ILE A 20 1.59 18.89 3.58
C ILE A 20 1.49 19.23 2.09
N ALA A 21 0.29 19.17 1.50
CA ALA A 21 0.01 19.58 0.13
C ALA A 21 0.48 21.02 -0.15
N LYS A 22 0.13 21.97 0.73
CA LYS A 22 0.58 23.37 0.63
C LYS A 22 2.09 23.52 0.78
N LYS A 23 2.71 22.83 1.74
CA LYS A 23 4.18 22.88 1.97
C LYS A 23 4.98 22.39 0.77
N HIS A 24 4.44 21.42 0.02
CA HIS A 24 5.13 20.79 -1.09
C HIS A 24 4.59 21.21 -2.47
N SER A 25 3.66 22.17 -2.54
CA SER A 25 3.00 22.63 -3.78
C SER A 25 2.41 21.49 -4.61
N LYS A 26 1.74 20.52 -3.97
CA LYS A 26 1.11 19.36 -4.62
C LYS A 26 -0.36 19.21 -4.23
N ALA A 27 -1.14 18.52 -5.06
CA ALA A 27 -2.53 18.22 -4.75
C ALA A 27 -2.64 17.21 -3.58
N PRO A 28 -3.64 17.34 -2.69
CA PRO A 28 -3.89 16.39 -1.58
C PRO A 28 -3.94 14.93 -2.03
N ALA A 29 -4.63 14.62 -3.12
CA ALA A 29 -4.68 13.27 -3.69
C ALA A 29 -3.29 12.70 -4.02
N GLN A 30 -2.36 13.54 -4.48
CA GLN A 30 -1.01 13.12 -4.82
C GLN A 30 -0.13 12.88 -3.58
N ILE A 31 -0.42 13.56 -2.48
CA ILE A 31 0.18 13.27 -1.17
C ILE A 31 -0.33 11.92 -0.64
N LEU A 32 -1.62 11.62 -0.82
CA LEU A 32 -2.22 10.36 -0.39
C LEU A 32 -1.68 9.14 -1.16
N LEU A 33 -1.59 9.23 -2.50
CA LEU A 33 -0.93 8.19 -3.30
C LEU A 33 0.51 7.93 -2.85
N ARG A 34 1.24 8.99 -2.48
CA ARG A 34 2.61 8.86 -1.97
C ARG A 34 2.66 8.16 -0.61
N PHE A 35 1.69 8.37 0.27
CA PHE A 35 1.64 7.68 1.56
C PHE A 35 1.40 6.18 1.40
N LEU A 36 0.49 5.79 0.48
CA LEU A 36 0.30 4.41 0.05
C LEU A 36 1.62 3.81 -0.46
N ASP A 37 2.33 4.53 -1.33
CA ASP A 37 3.63 4.10 -1.83
C ASP A 37 4.67 3.97 -0.70
N GLU A 38 4.70 4.87 0.28
CA GLU A 38 5.67 4.83 1.39
C GLU A 38 5.45 3.64 2.33
N VAL A 39 4.20 3.31 2.67
CA VAL A 39 3.87 2.14 3.50
C VAL A 39 4.24 0.86 2.78
N VAL A 40 3.83 0.71 1.52
CA VAL A 40 4.15 -0.48 0.72
C VAL A 40 5.66 -0.62 0.54
N ASN A 41 6.39 0.48 0.26
CA ASN A 41 7.84 0.44 0.11
C ASN A 41 8.57 0.12 1.42
N ARG A 42 8.06 0.57 2.58
CA ARG A 42 8.63 0.22 3.89
C ARG A 42 8.51 -1.28 4.14
N ILE A 43 7.33 -1.85 3.90
CA ILE A 43 7.07 -3.28 4.09
C ILE A 43 7.87 -4.11 3.07
N ALA A 44 7.95 -3.65 1.82
CA ALA A 44 8.78 -4.26 0.78
C ALA A 44 10.24 -4.40 1.21
N LYS A 45 10.82 -3.33 1.79
CA LYS A 45 12.18 -3.37 2.35
C LYS A 45 12.32 -4.35 3.51
N LYS A 46 11.37 -4.34 4.45
CA LYS A 46 11.36 -5.24 5.62
C LYS A 46 11.41 -6.71 5.19
N HIS A 47 10.66 -7.09 4.15
CA HIS A 47 10.59 -8.47 3.65
C HIS A 47 11.59 -8.79 2.55
N SER A 48 12.38 -7.80 2.10
CA SER A 48 13.25 -7.92 0.91
C SER A 48 12.47 -8.42 -0.33
N LYS A 49 11.28 -7.86 -0.55
CA LYS A 49 10.38 -8.17 -1.66
C LYS A 49 10.09 -6.93 -2.49
N ALA A 50 9.58 -7.12 -3.70
CA ALA A 50 9.08 -6.03 -4.51
C ALA A 50 7.73 -5.50 -3.98
N PRO A 51 7.42 -4.19 -4.13
CA PRO A 51 6.13 -3.61 -3.75
C PRO A 51 4.92 -4.37 -4.31
N ALA A 52 4.99 -4.83 -5.56
CA ALA A 52 3.94 -5.62 -6.18
C ALA A 52 3.69 -6.96 -5.46
N GLN A 53 4.75 -7.61 -4.97
CA GLN A 53 4.64 -8.85 -4.22
C GLN A 53 3.97 -8.62 -2.86
N ILE A 54 4.23 -7.48 -2.21
CA ILE A 54 3.56 -7.09 -0.95
C ILE A 54 2.06 -6.94 -1.16
N LEU A 55 1.66 -6.19 -2.19
CA LEU A 55 0.24 -5.98 -2.51
C LEU A 55 -0.48 -7.29 -2.87
N LEU A 56 0.16 -8.14 -3.68
CA LEU A 56 -0.41 -9.45 -4.03
C LEU A 56 -0.52 -10.36 -2.80
N ARG A 57 0.50 -10.38 -1.92
CA ARG A 57 0.45 -11.16 -0.68
C ARG A 57 -0.63 -10.66 0.26
N PHE A 58 -0.81 -9.35 0.36
CA PHE A 58 -1.87 -8.73 1.15
C PHE A 58 -3.26 -9.21 0.70
N LEU A 59 -3.54 -9.14 -0.60
CA LEU A 59 -4.81 -9.62 -1.17
C LEU A 59 -5.04 -11.11 -0.88
N LEU A 60 -3.99 -11.94 -1.05
CA LEU A 60 -4.07 -13.36 -0.73
C LEU A 60 -4.39 -13.63 0.76
N GLN A 61 -3.75 -12.92 1.70
CA GLN A 61 -4.02 -13.07 3.13
C GLN A 61 -5.39 -12.53 3.56
N LEU A 62 -6.01 -11.65 2.76
CA LEU A 62 -7.41 -11.27 2.92
C LEU A 62 -8.39 -12.31 2.35
N GLY A 63 -7.90 -13.38 1.71
CA GLY A 63 -8.73 -14.36 1.01
C GLY A 63 -9.24 -13.89 -0.34
N VAL A 64 -8.69 -12.79 -0.88
CA VAL A 64 -9.07 -12.23 -2.18
C VAL A 64 -8.16 -12.82 -3.27
N ALA A 65 -8.77 -13.45 -4.27
CA ALA A 65 -8.04 -13.92 -5.44
C ALA A 65 -7.51 -12.71 -6.26
N ALA A 66 -6.18 -12.64 -6.44
CA ALA A 66 -5.53 -11.59 -7.21
C ALA A 66 -5.01 -12.15 -8.56
N ILE A 67 -5.38 -11.50 -9.67
CA ILE A 67 -4.90 -11.85 -11.02
C ILE A 67 -4.01 -10.72 -11.52
N PRO A 68 -2.68 -10.77 -11.30
CA PRO A 68 -1.79 -9.72 -11.76
C PRO A 68 -1.71 -9.74 -13.29
N LYS A 69 -2.08 -8.63 -13.94
CA LYS A 69 -1.87 -8.46 -15.37
C LYS A 69 -0.37 -8.29 -15.64
N SER A 70 0.23 -9.26 -16.30
CA SER A 70 1.62 -9.19 -16.76
C SER A 70 1.83 -10.03 -18.00
N VAL A 71 2.61 -9.52 -18.96
CA VAL A 71 2.96 -10.23 -20.20
C VAL A 71 4.45 -10.55 -20.29
N THR A 72 5.25 -10.02 -19.36
CA THR A 72 6.70 -10.26 -19.33
C THR A 72 7.01 -11.48 -18.46
N PRO A 73 7.69 -12.52 -18.97
CA PRO A 73 7.97 -13.75 -18.23
C PRO A 73 8.67 -13.52 -16.88
N SER A 74 9.60 -12.57 -16.81
CA SER A 74 10.30 -12.22 -15.56
C SER A 74 9.35 -11.71 -14.48
N ARG A 75 8.42 -10.80 -14.83
CA ARG A 75 7.42 -10.27 -13.91
C ARG A 75 6.37 -11.29 -13.51
N ILE A 76 6.00 -12.21 -14.42
CA ILE A 76 5.09 -13.32 -14.09
C ILE A 76 5.73 -14.20 -13.02
N LYS A 77 7.00 -14.59 -13.22
CA LYS A 77 7.76 -15.39 -12.25
C LYS A 77 7.93 -14.66 -10.91
N GLU A 78 8.24 -13.37 -10.95
CA GLU A 78 8.37 -12.54 -9.75
C GLU A 78 7.05 -12.45 -8.96
N ASN A 79 5.94 -12.16 -9.64
CA ASN A 79 4.62 -12.07 -9.02
C ASN A 79 4.14 -13.41 -8.43
N PHE A 80 4.64 -14.55 -8.94
CA PHE A 80 4.29 -15.87 -8.42
C PHE A 80 5.05 -16.22 -7.12
N ASN A 81 6.18 -15.55 -6.83
CA ASN A 81 6.99 -15.74 -5.62
C ASN A 81 6.38 -15.07 -4.38
N ILE A 82 5.06 -15.15 -4.20
CA ILE A 82 4.28 -14.57 -3.10
C ILE A 82 3.85 -15.59 -2.05
N PHE A 83 4.17 -16.87 -2.26
CA PHE A 83 3.86 -17.96 -1.33
C PHE A 83 5.00 -18.30 -0.37
N ASN A 84 6.18 -17.69 -0.56
CA ASN A 84 7.39 -17.98 0.23
C ASN A 84 7.64 -17.00 1.38
N PHE A 85 6.67 -16.13 1.69
CA PHE A 85 6.70 -15.22 2.83
C PHE A 85 5.28 -14.89 3.29
N GLU A 86 5.17 -14.26 4.45
CA GLU A 86 3.92 -13.85 5.06
C GLU A 86 4.05 -12.44 5.65
N LEU A 87 3.00 -11.64 5.53
CA LEU A 87 2.88 -10.35 6.18
C LEU A 87 2.41 -10.56 7.61
N ASP A 88 3.11 -9.98 8.58
CA ASP A 88 2.73 -10.09 9.99
C ASP A 88 1.54 -9.19 10.33
N GLY A 89 1.06 -9.31 11.58
CA GLY A 89 -0.11 -8.55 12.03
C GLY A 89 0.06 -7.03 11.92
N GLN A 90 1.27 -6.51 12.10
CA GLN A 90 1.54 -5.08 11.98
C GLN A 90 1.54 -4.66 10.52
N ASP A 91 2.17 -5.42 9.63
CA ASP A 91 2.18 -5.13 8.19
C ASP A 91 0.77 -5.17 7.62
N MET A 92 -0.02 -6.19 8.01
CA MET A 92 -1.42 -6.31 7.63
C MET A 92 -2.27 -5.16 8.17
N SER A 93 -2.02 -4.69 9.39
CA SER A 93 -2.71 -3.54 9.98
C SER A 93 -2.35 -2.24 9.25
N ASP A 94 -1.08 -2.03 8.93
CA ASP A 94 -0.59 -0.84 8.24
C ASP A 94 -1.17 -0.75 6.81
N LEU A 95 -1.24 -1.89 6.11
CA LEU A 95 -1.84 -1.97 4.77
C LEU A 95 -3.36 -1.84 4.81
N ARG A 96 -4.03 -2.41 5.82
CA ARG A 96 -5.47 -2.19 6.04
C ARG A 96 -5.76 -0.73 6.35
N ALA A 97 -4.95 -0.05 7.16
CA ALA A 97 -5.14 1.37 7.39
C ALA A 97 -5.02 2.22 6.11
N CYS A 98 -4.35 1.72 5.08
CA CYS A 98 -4.31 2.33 3.75
C CYS A 98 -5.45 1.90 2.80
N HIS A 99 -6.13 0.78 3.08
CA HIS A 99 -7.18 0.19 2.22
C HIS A 99 -8.59 0.33 2.79
N SER A 100 -8.73 0.43 4.12
CA SER A 100 -9.99 0.50 4.84
C SER A 100 -10.65 1.85 4.60
N GLU A 101 -11.43 1.88 3.53
CA GLU A 101 -12.44 2.88 3.22
C GLU A 101 -13.65 2.24 2.52
#